data_AF-A0A2V5S632-F1
#
_entry.id   AF-A0A2V5S632-F1
#
_cell.length_a   1.000
_cell.length_b   1.000
_cell.length_c   1.000
_cell.angle_alpha   90.00
_cell.angle_beta   90.00
_cell.angle_gamma   90.00
#
_symmetry.space_group_name_H-M   'P 1'
#
loop_
_entity.id
_entity.type
_entity.pdbx_description
1 polymer ?
#
loop_
_entity_poly.entity_id
_entity_poly.type
_entity_poly.pdbx_seq_one_letter_code
_entity_poly.pdbx_strand_id
1 'polypeptide(L)'
;ESRFFDTLENQIRKNGDTGRRLIIKMDIEGAEWDSLLGASDELLASIPQITMEMHGFDGPKILEVIRKLKRTFYLVNLHFNNWSCTSGAAPLPAWAYQTHWVNKRIGVIDPAAPVPAPMSPLNAPDSPTRPDCQLRTSRPEH
;
A
#
# COMPACT_ATOMS: atom_id res chain seq x y z
N GLU A 1 -26.42 16.44 6.86
CA GLU A 1 -26.72 15.30 5.96
C GLU A 1 -25.58 14.31 6.03
N SER A 2 -25.83 13.06 6.43
CA SER A 2 -24.80 12.03 6.40
C SER A 2 -24.68 11.50 4.98
N ARG A 3 -23.53 11.70 4.34
CA ARG A 3 -23.22 11.06 3.05
C ARG A 3 -22.74 9.64 3.34
N PHE A 4 -23.34 8.65 2.68
CA PHE A 4 -22.84 7.29 2.71
C PHE A 4 -21.49 7.23 1.97
N PHE A 5 -20.51 6.57 2.57
CA PHE A 5 -19.27 6.22 1.88
C PHE A 5 -19.57 5.25 0.73
N ASP A 6 -18.78 5.33 -0.34
CA ASP A 6 -18.95 4.51 -1.54
C ASP A 6 -17.89 3.40 -1.62
N THR A 7 -18.10 2.38 -2.45
CA THR A 7 -17.13 1.28 -2.66
C THR A 7 -16.33 1.46 -3.95
N LEU A 8 -15.16 0.82 -4.01
CA LEU A 8 -14.32 0.82 -5.20
C LEU A 8 -15.08 0.27 -6.43
N GLU A 9 -15.82 -0.83 -6.26
CA GLU A 9 -16.65 -1.44 -7.30
C GLU A 9 -17.69 -0.46 -7.85
N ASN A 10 -18.37 0.27 -6.97
CA ASN A 10 -19.41 1.19 -7.40
C ASN A 10 -18.81 2.41 -8.09
N GLN A 11 -17.63 2.90 -7.65
CA GLN A 11 -16.92 3.98 -8.34
C GLN A 11 -16.50 3.54 -9.76
N ILE A 12 -15.93 2.34 -9.91
CA ILE A 12 -15.59 1.77 -11.22
C ILE A 12 -16.83 1.67 -12.13
N ARG A 13 -17.95 1.19 -11.57
CA ARG A 13 -19.21 1.10 -12.31
C ARG A 13 -19.74 2.46 -12.73
N LYS A 14 -19.77 3.44 -11.82
CA LYS A 14 -20.26 4.80 -12.09
C LYS A 14 -19.43 5.51 -13.15
N ASN A 15 -18.13 5.23 -13.20
CA ASN A 15 -17.23 5.77 -14.22
C ASN A 15 -17.37 5.09 -15.59
N GLY A 16 -18.16 4.02 -15.71
CA GLY A 16 -18.30 3.25 -16.94
C GLY A 16 -17.06 2.39 -17.25
N ASP A 17 -16.26 2.08 -16.24
CA ASP A 17 -15.01 1.32 -16.37
C ASP A 17 -15.16 -0.16 -16.04
N THR A 18 -16.39 -0.65 -15.82
CA THR A 18 -16.69 -2.07 -15.62
C THR A 18 -16.07 -2.92 -16.71
N GLY A 19 -15.28 -3.92 -16.31
CA GLY A 19 -14.62 -4.86 -17.24
C GLY A 19 -13.37 -4.31 -17.93
N ARG A 20 -13.01 -3.04 -17.72
CA ARG A 20 -11.76 -2.48 -18.25
C ARG A 20 -10.57 -2.94 -17.40
N ARG A 21 -9.40 -2.97 -18.03
CA ARG A 21 -8.12 -3.18 -17.32
C ARG A 21 -7.69 -1.86 -16.68
N LEU A 22 -7.79 -1.78 -15.36
CA LEU A 22 -7.48 -0.57 -14.58
C LEU A 22 -6.23 -0.77 -13.73
N ILE A 23 -5.40 0.26 -13.64
CA ILE A 23 -4.47 0.41 -12.53
C ILE A 23 -5.13 1.32 -11.49
N ILE A 24 -4.90 1.05 -10.21
CA ILE A 24 -5.45 1.87 -9.14
C ILE A 24 -4.33 2.69 -8.52
N LYS A 25 -4.57 3.99 -8.39
CA LYS A 25 -3.84 4.88 -7.47
C LYS A 25 -4.81 5.30 -6.37
N MET A 26 -4.42 5.12 -5.10
CA MET A 26 -5.28 5.44 -3.95
C MET A 26 -4.52 6.30 -2.94
N ASP A 27 -5.14 7.40 -2.55
CA ASP A 27 -4.67 8.33 -1.53
C ASP A 27 -5.93 9.08 -1.09
N ILE A 28 -6.54 8.63 0.01
CA ILE A 28 -7.89 9.03 0.43
C ILE A 28 -7.97 9.28 1.94
N GLU A 29 -6.86 9.73 2.52
CA GLU A 29 -6.79 10.33 3.87
C GLU A 29 -7.39 9.45 4.97
N GLY A 30 -7.08 8.14 4.99
CA GLY A 30 -7.46 7.20 6.05
C GLY A 30 -8.54 6.18 5.65
N ALA A 31 -9.25 6.41 4.55
CA ALA A 31 -10.29 5.51 4.08
C ALA A 31 -9.75 4.31 3.27
N GLU A 32 -8.42 4.17 3.12
CA GLU A 32 -7.79 3.10 2.33
C GLU A 32 -8.16 1.72 2.88
N TRP A 33 -8.08 1.55 4.20
CA TRP A 33 -8.32 0.27 4.87
C TRP A 33 -9.73 -0.24 4.64
N ASP A 34 -10.72 0.63 4.83
CA ASP A 34 -12.13 0.29 4.63
C ASP A 34 -12.46 0.06 3.15
N SER A 35 -11.88 0.85 2.25
CA SER A 35 -12.04 0.68 0.81
C SER A 35 -11.50 -0.68 0.33
N LEU A 36 -10.36 -1.11 0.87
CA LEU A 36 -9.73 -2.39 0.54
C LEU A 36 -10.44 -3.59 1.19
N LEU A 37 -10.97 -3.44 2.40
CA LEU A 37 -11.81 -4.47 3.02
C LEU A 37 -13.11 -4.67 2.25
N GLY A 38 -13.74 -3.58 1.84
CA GLY A 38 -14.99 -3.62 1.07
C GLY A 38 -14.84 -4.16 -0.35
N ALA A 39 -13.63 -4.14 -0.91
CA ALA A 39 -13.37 -4.64 -2.25
C ALA A 39 -13.48 -6.18 -2.33
N SER A 40 -14.17 -6.71 -3.34
CA SER A 40 -14.31 -8.15 -3.54
C SER A 40 -12.98 -8.79 -3.97
N ASP A 41 -12.78 -10.07 -3.65
CA ASP A 41 -11.56 -10.79 -4.07
C ASP A 41 -11.49 -10.90 -5.61
N GLU A 42 -12.63 -10.96 -6.30
CA GLU A 42 -12.74 -10.94 -7.76
C GLU A 42 -12.31 -9.59 -8.35
N LEU A 43 -12.76 -8.47 -7.76
CA LEU A 43 -12.31 -7.15 -8.19
C LEU A 43 -10.78 -7.03 -8.03
N LEU A 44 -10.27 -7.38 -6.85
CA LEU A 44 -8.84 -7.35 -6.57
C LEU A 44 -8.05 -8.25 -7.54
N ALA A 45 -8.55 -9.43 -7.87
CA ALA A 45 -7.93 -10.34 -8.86
C ALA A 45 -7.87 -9.72 -10.27
N SER A 46 -8.83 -8.88 -10.63
CA SER A 46 -8.86 -8.20 -11.93
C SER A 46 -7.84 -7.06 -12.05
N ILE A 47 -7.43 -6.45 -10.93
CA ILE A 47 -6.54 -5.27 -10.96
C ILE A 47 -5.07 -5.71 -11.13
N PRO A 48 -4.36 -5.30 -12.20
CA PRO A 48 -2.93 -5.58 -12.38
C PRO A 48 -2.02 -4.95 -11.33
N GLN A 49 -2.24 -3.69 -10.95
CA GLN A 49 -1.36 -2.96 -10.04
C GLN A 49 -2.14 -1.97 -9.18
N ILE A 50 -1.68 -1.79 -7.94
CA ILE A 50 -2.23 -0.82 -7.00
C ILE A 50 -1.07 -0.04 -6.37
N THR A 51 -1.06 1.28 -6.53
CA THR A 51 -0.14 2.18 -5.82
C THR A 51 -0.94 2.98 -4.82
N MET A 52 -0.53 3.00 -3.55
CA MET A 52 -1.31 3.63 -2.49
C MET A 52 -0.44 4.42 -1.54
N GLU A 53 -0.96 5.52 -1.00
CA GLU A 53 -0.50 6.06 0.28
C GLU A 53 -1.42 5.55 1.38
N MET A 54 -0.86 4.78 2.32
CA MET A 54 -1.59 4.17 3.42
C MET A 54 -1.48 5.07 4.65
N HIS A 55 -2.61 5.45 5.22
CA HIS A 55 -2.69 6.34 6.38
C HIS A 55 -3.00 5.57 7.67
N GLY A 56 -2.14 5.68 8.68
CA GLY A 56 -2.30 5.04 9.98
C GLY A 56 -1.57 3.70 10.12
N PHE A 57 -1.33 3.30 11.38
CA PHE A 57 -0.44 2.17 11.72
C PHE A 57 -0.94 1.22 12.83
N ASP A 58 -1.98 1.59 13.58
CA ASP A 58 -2.46 0.87 14.78
C ASP A 58 -3.92 0.41 14.69
N GLY A 59 -4.55 0.55 13.53
CA GLY A 59 -5.94 0.14 13.31
C GLY A 59 -6.13 -1.39 13.31
N PRO A 60 -7.22 -1.92 13.89
CA PRO A 60 -7.47 -3.37 13.95
C PRO A 60 -7.63 -4.04 12.57
N LYS A 61 -7.95 -3.24 11.55
CA LYS A 61 -8.18 -3.67 10.16
C LYS A 61 -6.89 -3.90 9.36
N ILE A 62 -5.76 -3.34 9.81
CA ILE A 62 -4.53 -3.30 9.03
C ILE A 62 -4.04 -4.70 8.67
N LEU A 63 -3.96 -5.60 9.65
CA LEU A 63 -3.51 -6.97 9.42
C LEU A 63 -4.45 -7.76 8.50
N GLU A 64 -5.75 -7.50 8.59
CA GLU A 64 -6.74 -8.14 7.73
C GLU A 64 -6.58 -7.71 6.27
N VAL A 65 -6.45 -6.41 6.02
CA VAL A 65 -6.20 -5.85 4.69
C VAL A 65 -4.88 -6.38 4.11
N ILE A 66 -3.80 -6.38 4.89
CA ILE A 66 -2.51 -6.89 4.42
C ILE A 66 -2.63 -8.36 4.02
N ARG A 67 -3.29 -9.20 4.83
CA ARG A 67 -3.54 -10.62 4.50
C ARG A 67 -4.38 -10.75 3.23
N LYS A 68 -5.42 -9.93 3.06
CA LYS A 68 -6.28 -9.92 1.88
C LYS A 68 -5.50 -9.57 0.62
N LEU A 69 -4.74 -8.48 0.63
CA LEU A 69 -3.87 -8.09 -0.49
C LEU A 69 -2.83 -9.16 -0.83
N LYS A 70 -2.18 -9.75 0.19
CA LYS A 70 -1.16 -10.80 -0.01
C LYS A 70 -1.69 -12.09 -0.64
N ARG A 71 -3.01 -12.32 -0.69
CA ARG A 71 -3.57 -13.43 -1.47
C ARG A 71 -3.29 -13.26 -2.97
N THR A 72 -3.49 -12.04 -3.47
CA THR A 72 -3.52 -11.73 -4.91
C THR A 72 -2.31 -10.94 -5.41
N PHE A 73 -1.61 -10.23 -4.51
CA PHE A 73 -0.54 -9.31 -4.87
C PHE A 73 0.78 -9.62 -4.16
N TYR A 74 1.87 -9.23 -4.81
CA TYR A 74 3.16 -9.00 -4.17
C TYR A 74 3.28 -7.52 -3.78
N LEU A 75 3.81 -7.24 -2.59
CA LEU A 75 4.26 -5.90 -2.22
C LEU A 75 5.66 -5.75 -2.80
N VAL A 76 5.85 -4.85 -3.74
CA VAL A 76 7.12 -4.70 -4.48
C VAL A 76 7.86 -3.41 -4.14
N ASN A 77 7.18 -2.43 -3.53
CA ASN A 77 7.82 -1.24 -2.98
C ASN A 77 7.10 -0.77 -1.72
N LEU A 78 7.89 -0.29 -0.76
CA LEU A 78 7.44 0.39 0.45
C LEU A 78 8.33 1.62 0.59
N HIS A 79 7.73 2.76 0.91
CA HIS A 79 8.41 4.01 1.23
C HIS A 79 7.60 4.71 2.34
N PHE A 80 8.27 5.42 3.23
CA PHE A 80 7.61 6.06 4.36
C PHE A 80 7.56 7.56 4.12
N ASN A 81 6.39 8.17 4.34
CA ASN A 81 6.24 9.60 4.10
C ASN A 81 6.97 10.39 5.18
N ASN A 82 8.03 11.10 4.79
CA ASN A 82 8.90 11.82 5.72
C ASN A 82 8.33 13.14 6.29
N TRP A 83 7.12 13.53 5.88
CA TRP A 83 6.32 14.51 6.65
C TRP A 83 5.77 13.93 7.95
N SER A 84 5.65 12.61 8.02
CA SER A 84 4.93 11.89 9.07
C SER A 84 5.82 11.01 9.96
N CYS A 85 7.15 11.21 9.90
CA CYS A 85 8.12 10.52 10.76
C CYS A 85 7.69 10.53 12.22
N THR A 86 7.56 9.36 12.86
CA THR A 86 7.19 9.27 14.27
C THR A 86 7.65 7.96 14.89
N SER A 87 8.17 8.01 16.12
CA SER A 87 8.48 6.81 16.91
C SER A 87 7.22 6.13 17.45
N GLY A 88 6.08 6.81 17.46
CA GLY A 88 4.80 6.25 17.92
C GLY A 88 4.27 5.14 17.02
N ALA A 89 4.73 5.08 15.76
CA ALA A 89 4.31 4.09 14.77
C ALA A 89 5.10 2.76 14.84
N ALA A 90 5.99 2.61 15.83
CA ALA A 90 6.89 1.45 15.92
C ALA A 90 6.11 0.12 15.78
N PRO A 91 6.57 -0.82 14.93
CA PRO A 91 7.90 -0.85 14.29
C PRO A 91 8.05 -0.01 13.01
N LEU A 92 6.97 0.60 12.51
CA LEU A 92 7.04 1.51 11.37
C LEU A 92 7.62 2.87 11.80
N PRO A 93 8.40 3.56 10.95
CA PRO A 93 9.01 4.85 11.28
C PRO A 93 8.12 6.06 10.96
N ALA A 94 6.90 5.87 10.44
CA ALA A 94 6.02 6.95 9.98
C ALA A 94 4.53 6.60 10.09
N TRP A 95 3.67 7.64 10.16
CA TRP A 95 2.22 7.46 10.20
C TRP A 95 1.60 7.19 8.82
N ALA A 96 2.15 7.79 7.76
CA ALA A 96 1.77 7.52 6.38
C ALA A 96 2.93 6.86 5.61
N TYR A 97 2.58 5.96 4.69
CA TYR A 97 3.58 5.23 3.89
C TYR A 97 3.03 4.85 2.52
N GLN A 98 3.84 5.03 1.49
CA GLN A 98 3.48 4.66 0.13
C GLN A 98 3.86 3.19 -0.15
N THR A 99 2.94 2.48 -0.80
CA THR A 99 3.09 1.07 -1.16
C THR A 99 2.80 0.88 -2.64
N HIS A 100 3.53 -0.05 -3.27
CA HIS A 100 3.23 -0.50 -4.62
C HIS A 100 3.02 -2.01 -4.62
N TRP A 101 1.89 -2.44 -5.17
CA TRP A 101 1.45 -3.82 -5.21
C TRP A 101 1.27 -4.27 -6.65
N VAL A 102 1.84 -5.43 -6.99
CA VAL A 102 1.76 -6.04 -8.32
C VAL A 102 1.02 -7.37 -8.22
N ASN A 103 0.02 -7.57 -9.05
CA ASN A 103 -0.79 -8.78 -9.04
C ASN A 103 0.05 -9.99 -9.45
N LYS A 104 -0.06 -11.10 -8.70
CA LYS A 104 0.70 -12.34 -8.92
C LYS A 104 0.45 -12.96 -10.30
N ARG A 105 -0.67 -12.63 -10.96
CA ARG A 105 -0.96 -13.10 -12.33
C ARG A 105 -0.08 -12.45 -13.40
N ILE A 106 0.54 -11.31 -13.10
CA ILE A 106 1.44 -10.60 -14.01
C ILE A 106 2.87 -10.45 -13.47
N GLY A 107 3.06 -10.58 -12.15
CA GLY A 107 4.36 -10.51 -11.50
C GLY A 107 4.98 -11.88 -11.32
N VAL A 108 6.28 -11.99 -11.58
CA VAL A 108 7.09 -13.19 -11.31
C VAL A 108 8.16 -12.81 -10.29
N ILE A 109 8.29 -13.59 -9.22
CA ILE A 109 9.39 -13.41 -8.25
C ILE A 109 10.67 -13.97 -8.87
N ASP A 110 11.74 -13.16 -8.83
CA ASP A 110 13.08 -13.66 -9.06
C ASP A 110 13.56 -14.43 -7.80
N PRO A 111 13.77 -15.76 -7.88
CA PRO A 111 14.20 -16.56 -6.74
C PRO A 111 15.63 -16.23 -6.27
N ALA A 112 16.44 -15.55 -7.09
CA ALA A 112 17.78 -15.10 -6.72
C ALA A 112 17.77 -13.72 -6.02
N ALA A 113 16.64 -13.01 -6.01
CA ALA A 113 16.55 -11.71 -5.38
C ALA A 113 16.60 -11.80 -3.84
N PRO A 114 17.22 -10.81 -3.16
CA PRO A 114 17.27 -10.76 -1.71
C PRO A 114 15.88 -10.60 -1.08
N VAL A 115 15.68 -11.19 0.10
CA VAL A 115 14.45 -11.09 0.90
C VAL A 115 14.81 -10.67 2.34
N PRO A 116 14.30 -9.52 2.84
CA PRO A 116 13.44 -8.58 2.14
C PRO A 116 14.16 -7.90 0.96
N ALA A 117 13.39 -7.49 -0.04
CA ALA A 117 13.93 -6.72 -1.15
C ALA A 117 14.54 -5.41 -0.64
N PRO A 118 15.68 -4.94 -1.20
CA PRO A 118 16.23 -3.63 -0.86
C PRO A 118 15.22 -2.53 -1.20
N MET A 119 15.28 -1.43 -0.47
CA MET A 119 14.52 -0.22 -0.80
C MET A 119 14.87 0.23 -2.22
N SER A 120 13.85 0.61 -2.99
CA SER A 120 14.05 1.06 -4.38
C SER A 120 14.92 2.32 -4.42
N PRO A 121 15.91 2.42 -5.32
CA PRO A 121 16.68 3.65 -5.52
C PRO A 121 15.84 4.79 -6.12
N LEU A 122 14.63 4.49 -6.61
CA LEU A 122 13.66 5.48 -7.09
C LEU A 122 12.82 6.08 -5.96
N ASN A 123 12.91 5.54 -4.74
CA ASN A 123 12.28 6.17 -3.59
C ASN A 123 12.98 7.50 -3.31
N ALA A 124 12.18 8.55 -3.20
CA ALA A 124 12.64 9.89 -2.89
C ALA A 124 11.76 10.46 -1.78
N PRO A 125 12.32 11.26 -0.86
CA PRO A 125 11.56 11.84 0.23
C PRO A 125 10.45 12.75 -0.30
N ASP A 126 9.26 12.66 0.30
CA ASP A 126 8.13 13.56 0.02
C ASP A 126 8.46 15.04 0.33
N SER A 127 9.28 15.25 1.36
CA SER A 127 9.88 16.55 1.69
C SER A 127 11.37 16.54 1.34
N PRO A 128 11.81 17.27 0.30
CA PRO A 128 13.22 17.30 -0.09
C PRO A 128 14.12 17.97 0.96
N THR A 129 13.53 18.68 1.93
CA THR A 129 14.26 19.41 2.98
C THR A 129 14.32 18.66 4.31
N ARG A 130 13.76 17.45 4.41
CA ARG A 130 13.75 16.66 5.66
C ARG A 130 14.51 15.34 5.46
N PRO A 131 15.17 14.82 6.51
CA PRO A 131 15.67 13.45 6.49
C PRO A 131 14.54 12.47 6.20
N ASP A 132 14.85 11.43 5.45
CA ASP A 132 13.89 10.38 5.15
C ASP A 132 13.67 9.46 6.36
N CYS A 133 12.44 8.92 6.53
CA CYS A 133 12.15 7.93 7.56
C CYS A 133 12.49 6.53 7.06
N GLN A 134 13.50 5.93 7.68
CA GLN A 134 14.00 4.62 7.31
C GLN A 134 13.64 3.57 8.37
N LEU A 135 13.40 2.34 7.93
CA LEU A 135 13.31 1.21 8.86
C LEU A 135 14.62 1.10 9.64
N ARG A 136 14.52 0.78 10.93
CA ARG A 136 15.72 0.45 11.71
C ARG A 136 16.31 -0.84 11.14
N THR A 137 17.46 -0.74 10.49
CA THR A 137 18.27 -1.93 10.17
C THR A 137 18.75 -2.51 11.50
N SER A 138 18.42 -3.76 11.79
CA SER A 138 19.10 -4.48 12.86
C SER A 138 20.59 -4.45 12.56
N ARG A 139 21.39 -3.77 13.41
CA ARG A 139 22.84 -3.97 13.39
C ARG A 139 23.09 -5.46 13.61
N PRO A 140 23.99 -6.12 12.87
CA PRO A 140 24.51 -7.40 13.31
C PRO A 140 25.11 -7.16 14.69
N GLU A 141 24.68 -7.93 15.69
CA GLU A 141 25.40 -7.98 16.97
C GLU A 141 26.81 -8.48 16.65
N HIS A 142 27.81 -7.65 16.99
CA HIS A 142 29.23 -7.99 16.92
C HIS A 142 29.65 -8.72 18.19
#